data_AF-A0A3D4NRQ7-F1
#
_entry.id   AF-A0A3D4NRQ7-F1
#
_cell.length_a   1.000
_cell.length_b   1.000
_cell.length_c   1.000
_cell.angle_alpha   90.00
_cell.angle_beta   90.00
_cell.angle_gamma   90.00
#
_symmetry.space_group_name_H-M   'P 1'
#
loop_
_entity.id
_entity.type
_entity.pdbx_description
1 polymer ?
#
loop_
_entity_poly.entity_id
_entity_poly.type
_entity_poly.pdbx_seq_one_letter_code
_entity_poly.pdbx_strand_id
1 'polypeptide(L)'
;MPARAVDSYVLTGEDLLARFAALDAFLIEHQALWKPRPFTHLQLPWETSYPELARWLRERSLEDAENSHNQPCLLDAPEPFASLAALSLELSAVGELPAHALEAAGHRLNVDVPGRKWQQIEAFASRLAFASVPQHWLDWCSGKGHLGRRLLRTGQQLTCLEYDPALVASGQALSQRHQLHALHVEQDVLAPGVASLLNADHTPVALHACGDLHVRLMQLASTAGCKQLAIAPCCYNRISVSEYQPLSVTAKGSDLQLSLDDLSLPMSETVTAGARVRRQRDTSMARRLGFDLLQRQLRGVDEYLPTPSLPSAWLEK
;
A
#
# COMPACT_ATOMS: atom_id res chain seq x y z
N MET A 1 30.76 -3.83 -22.65
CA MET A 1 30.44 -3.23 -21.33
C MET A 1 29.68 -4.30 -20.56
N PRO A 2 30.28 -4.98 -19.58
CA PRO A 2 29.55 -6.00 -18.84
C PRO A 2 28.47 -5.31 -18.02
N ALA A 3 27.27 -5.88 -18.02
CA ALA A 3 26.19 -5.49 -17.13
C ALA A 3 26.74 -5.44 -15.70
N ARG A 4 26.52 -4.33 -15.00
CA ARG A 4 26.71 -4.28 -13.54
C ARG A 4 26.03 -5.52 -12.98
N ALA A 5 26.73 -6.26 -12.13
CA ALA A 5 26.17 -7.38 -11.39
C ALA A 5 24.82 -6.91 -10.83
N VAL A 6 23.74 -7.50 -11.33
CA VAL A 6 22.41 -7.26 -10.79
C VAL A 6 22.51 -7.76 -9.36
N ASP A 7 22.37 -6.85 -8.39
CA ASP A 7 22.38 -7.21 -6.98
C ASP A 7 21.42 -8.38 -6.80
N SER A 8 21.91 -9.53 -6.32
CA SER A 8 21.23 -10.83 -6.31
C SER A 8 19.94 -10.87 -5.47
N TYR A 9 19.49 -9.72 -4.96
CA TYR A 9 18.39 -9.54 -4.03
C TYR A 9 17.20 -8.80 -4.66
N VAL A 10 17.39 -8.13 -5.81
CA VAL A 10 16.32 -7.40 -6.50
C VAL A 10 15.85 -8.23 -7.69
N LEU A 11 14.61 -8.71 -7.64
CA LEU A 11 13.99 -9.43 -8.74
C LEU A 11 13.89 -8.54 -9.97
N THR A 12 14.49 -8.97 -11.08
CA THR A 12 14.43 -8.28 -12.37
C THR A 12 14.29 -9.30 -13.50
N GLY A 13 13.87 -8.84 -14.69
CA GLY A 13 13.84 -9.67 -15.90
C GLY A 13 13.04 -10.97 -15.73
N GLU A 14 13.66 -12.08 -16.09
CA GLU A 14 13.05 -13.42 -16.06
C GLU A 14 12.71 -13.89 -14.64
N ASP A 15 13.53 -13.57 -13.63
CA ASP A 15 13.27 -13.95 -12.24
C ASP A 15 12.03 -13.24 -11.68
N LEU A 16 11.86 -11.95 -12.02
CA LEU A 16 10.66 -11.20 -11.66
C LEU A 16 9.42 -11.76 -12.36
N LEU A 17 9.54 -12.14 -13.64
CA LEU A 17 8.45 -12.74 -14.40
C LEU A 17 8.05 -14.11 -13.82
N ALA A 18 9.02 -14.95 -13.48
CA ALA A 18 8.78 -16.25 -12.86
C ALA A 18 8.10 -16.10 -11.50
N ARG A 19 8.57 -15.15 -10.68
CA ARG A 19 7.93 -14.84 -9.38
C ARG A 19 6.51 -14.34 -9.56
N PHE A 20 6.27 -13.45 -10.52
CA PHE A 20 4.93 -12.97 -10.84
C PHE A 20 4.00 -14.13 -11.24
N ALA A 21 4.43 -14.99 -12.18
CA ALA A 21 3.62 -16.11 -12.64
C ALA A 21 3.29 -17.10 -11.51
N ALA A 22 4.23 -17.36 -10.61
CA ALA A 22 3.99 -18.23 -9.46
C ALA A 22 2.98 -17.63 -8.46
N LEU A 23 3.12 -16.33 -8.14
CA LEU A 23 2.14 -15.60 -7.30
C LEU A 23 0.75 -15.55 -7.95
N ASP A 24 0.70 -15.29 -9.24
CA ASP A 24 -0.53 -15.20 -10.03
C ASP A 24 -1.28 -16.54 -10.03
N ALA A 25 -0.59 -17.63 -10.36
CA ALA A 25 -1.14 -18.98 -10.32
C ALA A 25 -1.62 -19.38 -8.92
N PHE A 26 -0.82 -19.11 -7.88
CA PHE A 26 -1.18 -19.39 -6.48
C PHE A 26 -2.46 -18.65 -6.07
N LEU A 27 -2.55 -17.35 -6.38
CA LEU A 27 -3.72 -16.56 -6.06
C LEU A 27 -4.95 -17.04 -6.84
N ILE A 28 -4.80 -17.44 -8.11
CA ILE A 28 -5.87 -17.99 -8.94
C ILE A 28 -6.38 -19.33 -8.41
N GLU A 29 -5.47 -20.26 -8.12
CA GLU A 29 -5.81 -21.61 -7.66
C GLU A 29 -6.60 -21.56 -6.35
N HIS A 30 -6.22 -20.66 -5.45
CA HIS A 30 -6.78 -20.61 -4.10
C HIS A 30 -7.82 -19.50 -3.88
N GLN A 31 -8.38 -18.89 -4.94
CA GLN A 31 -9.39 -17.81 -4.83
C GLN A 31 -10.59 -18.17 -3.94
N ALA A 32 -11.02 -19.43 -3.97
CA ALA A 32 -12.13 -19.91 -3.15
C ALA A 32 -11.87 -19.79 -1.64
N LEU A 33 -10.60 -19.77 -1.21
CA LEU A 33 -10.21 -19.64 0.20
C LEU A 33 -10.14 -18.18 0.65
N TRP A 34 -9.57 -17.29 -0.18
CA TRP A 34 -9.22 -15.93 0.25
C TRP A 34 -10.22 -14.85 -0.17
N LYS A 35 -11.02 -15.06 -1.22
CA LYS A 35 -12.04 -14.08 -1.66
C LYS A 35 -13.25 -13.99 -0.71
N PRO A 36 -13.83 -15.10 -0.22
CA PRO A 36 -14.98 -15.03 0.66
C PRO A 36 -14.65 -14.31 1.98
N ARG A 37 -15.53 -13.40 2.41
CA ARG A 37 -15.31 -12.61 3.63
C ARG A 37 -15.95 -13.26 4.86
N PRO A 38 -15.18 -13.71 5.86
CA PRO A 38 -15.73 -14.27 7.10
C PRO A 38 -16.68 -13.33 7.85
N PHE A 39 -16.58 -12.02 7.60
CA PHE A 39 -17.42 -11.03 8.24
C PHE A 39 -18.86 -10.96 7.69
N THR A 40 -19.09 -11.35 6.44
CA THR A 40 -20.41 -11.25 5.78
C THR A 40 -21.11 -12.60 5.62
N HIS A 41 -20.38 -13.70 5.83
CA HIS A 41 -20.86 -15.06 5.69
C HIS A 41 -20.84 -15.76 7.06
N LEU A 42 -21.98 -16.36 7.45
CA LEU A 42 -22.03 -17.21 8.66
C LEU A 42 -21.26 -18.51 8.48
N GLN A 43 -21.29 -19.05 7.26
CA GLN A 43 -20.53 -20.20 6.80
C GLN A 43 -19.89 -19.87 5.46
N LEU A 44 -18.60 -20.13 5.34
CA LEU A 44 -17.85 -19.89 4.12
C LEU A 44 -18.01 -21.08 3.18
N PRO A 45 -18.19 -20.86 1.87
CA PRO A 45 -18.39 -21.96 0.92
C PRO A 45 -17.27 -23.01 0.92
N TRP A 46 -16.03 -22.61 1.19
CA TRP A 46 -14.89 -23.53 1.21
C TRP A 46 -14.90 -24.49 2.40
N GLU A 47 -15.70 -24.24 3.45
CA GLU A 47 -15.72 -25.10 4.65
C GLU A 47 -16.16 -26.53 4.34
N THR A 48 -17.04 -26.71 3.35
CA THR A 48 -17.44 -28.05 2.88
C THR A 48 -16.34 -28.77 2.14
N SER A 49 -15.43 -28.02 1.50
CA SER A 49 -14.27 -28.58 0.79
C SER A 49 -13.12 -28.93 1.74
N TYR A 50 -13.01 -28.25 2.88
CA TYR A 50 -11.97 -28.45 3.89
C TYR A 50 -12.56 -28.57 5.31
N PRO A 51 -13.32 -29.63 5.61
CA PRO A 51 -14.10 -29.73 6.85
C PRO A 51 -13.23 -29.82 8.12
N GLU A 52 -12.05 -30.44 8.02
CA GLU A 52 -11.12 -30.53 9.15
C GLU A 52 -10.52 -29.16 9.50
N LEU A 53 -10.07 -28.41 8.50
CA LEU A 53 -9.58 -27.04 8.67
C LEU A 53 -10.68 -26.11 9.18
N ALA A 54 -11.89 -26.21 8.62
CA ALA A 54 -13.03 -25.41 9.06
C ALA A 54 -13.36 -25.67 10.53
N ARG A 55 -13.43 -26.94 10.95
CA ARG A 55 -13.66 -27.32 12.35
C ARG A 55 -12.57 -26.75 13.26
N TRP A 56 -11.31 -26.96 12.88
CA TRP A 56 -10.16 -26.46 13.63
C TRP A 56 -10.22 -24.94 13.81
N LEU A 57 -10.49 -24.18 12.74
CA LEU A 57 -10.62 -22.71 12.81
C LEU A 57 -11.79 -22.26 13.70
N ARG A 58 -12.92 -22.96 13.66
CA ARG A 58 -14.13 -22.64 14.45
C ARG A 58 -13.98 -22.97 15.94
N GLU A 59 -13.11 -23.91 16.29
CA GLU A 59 -12.81 -24.27 17.69
C GLU A 59 -11.86 -23.28 18.37
N ARG A 60 -11.18 -22.41 17.61
CA ARG A 60 -10.28 -21.40 18.16
C ARG A 60 -11.03 -20.35 18.95
N SER A 61 -10.46 -19.95 20.08
CA SER A 61 -10.97 -18.82 20.84
C SER A 61 -10.62 -17.48 20.15
N LEU A 62 -11.29 -16.41 20.57
CA LEU A 62 -10.91 -15.05 20.15
C LEU A 62 -9.48 -14.72 20.56
N GLU A 63 -9.06 -15.15 21.76
CA GLU A 63 -7.71 -14.94 22.27
C GLU A 63 -6.66 -15.64 21.38
N ASP A 64 -6.93 -16.87 20.94
CA ASP A 64 -6.07 -17.61 20.02
C ASP A 64 -5.93 -16.90 18.67
N ALA A 65 -7.01 -16.30 18.16
CA ALA A 65 -7.00 -15.53 16.91
C ALA A 65 -6.23 -14.21 17.07
N GLU A 66 -6.38 -13.52 18.20
CA GLU A 66 -5.66 -12.27 18.49
C GLU A 66 -4.16 -12.50 18.65
N ASN A 67 -3.75 -13.57 19.34
CA ASN A 67 -2.34 -13.91 19.57
C ASN A 67 -1.59 -14.25 18.28
N SER A 68 -2.29 -14.79 17.27
CA SER A 68 -1.71 -15.22 16.00
C SER A 68 -2.01 -14.27 14.83
N HIS A 69 -2.70 -13.15 15.06
CA HIS A 69 -3.28 -12.29 14.03
C HIS A 69 -2.32 -11.85 12.92
N ASN A 70 -1.05 -11.59 13.24
CA ASN A 70 -0.03 -11.16 12.26
C ASN A 70 1.00 -12.25 11.95
N GLN A 71 0.84 -13.46 12.47
CA GLN A 71 1.75 -14.59 12.23
C GLN A 71 0.95 -15.88 11.94
N PRO A 72 -0.02 -15.85 11.00
CA PRO A 72 -0.83 -17.03 10.70
C PRO A 72 0.00 -18.20 10.18
N CYS A 73 1.18 -17.95 9.60
CA CYS A 73 2.09 -19.00 9.11
C CYS A 73 2.75 -19.83 10.23
N LEU A 74 2.67 -19.41 11.50
CA LEU A 74 3.19 -20.15 12.64
C LEU A 74 2.14 -21.06 13.29
N LEU A 75 0.91 -21.06 12.76
CA LEU A 75 -0.17 -21.90 13.28
C LEU A 75 0.10 -23.38 12.95
N ASP A 76 -0.08 -24.24 13.94
CA ASP A 76 -0.13 -25.70 13.76
C ASP A 76 -1.53 -26.12 13.28
N ALA A 77 -1.91 -25.61 12.11
CA ALA A 77 -3.20 -25.87 11.48
C ALA A 77 -3.11 -27.11 10.57
N PRO A 78 -4.21 -27.87 10.42
CA PRO A 78 -4.23 -29.05 9.56
C PRO A 78 -4.01 -28.68 8.08
N GLU A 79 -3.57 -29.66 7.29
CA GLU A 79 -3.46 -29.51 5.85
C GLU A 79 -4.84 -29.21 5.20
N PRO A 80 -4.88 -28.41 4.13
CA PRO A 80 -3.75 -27.87 3.37
C PRO A 80 -3.15 -26.56 3.93
N PHE A 81 -3.61 -26.06 5.08
CA PHE A 81 -3.24 -24.70 5.53
C PHE A 81 -1.75 -24.55 5.76
N ALA A 82 -1.11 -25.51 6.42
CA ALA A 82 0.32 -25.45 6.73
C ALA A 82 1.17 -25.33 5.45
N SER A 83 0.90 -26.19 4.46
CA SER A 83 1.59 -26.15 3.17
C SER A 83 1.32 -24.85 2.40
N LEU A 84 0.08 -24.37 2.38
CA LEU A 84 -0.29 -23.11 1.73
C LEU A 84 0.36 -21.89 2.40
N ALA A 85 0.44 -21.88 3.73
CA ALA A 85 1.07 -20.80 4.48
C ALA A 85 2.59 -20.75 4.23
N ALA A 86 3.25 -21.90 4.18
CA ALA A 86 4.66 -22.00 3.85
C ALA A 86 4.93 -21.50 2.42
N LEU A 87 4.15 -21.96 1.44
CA LEU A 87 4.26 -21.52 0.05
C LEU A 87 3.97 -20.02 -0.10
N SER A 88 2.92 -19.51 0.56
CA SER A 88 2.60 -18.08 0.55
C SER A 88 3.74 -17.24 1.13
N LEU A 89 4.42 -17.70 2.19
CA LEU A 89 5.56 -17.01 2.77
C LEU A 89 6.75 -17.00 1.82
N GLU A 90 7.05 -18.14 1.19
CA GLU A 90 8.11 -18.23 0.18
C GLU A 90 7.84 -17.30 -1.00
N LEU A 91 6.62 -17.32 -1.54
CA LEU A 91 6.22 -16.52 -2.70
C LEU A 91 6.18 -15.01 -2.39
N SER A 92 5.78 -14.63 -1.18
CA SER A 92 5.71 -13.22 -0.75
C SER A 92 7.03 -12.66 -0.22
N ALA A 93 8.08 -13.49 -0.07
CA ALA A 93 9.39 -13.01 0.32
C ALA A 93 9.96 -12.04 -0.73
N VAL A 94 10.25 -10.80 -0.31
CA VAL A 94 10.89 -9.78 -1.13
C VAL A 94 12.21 -9.38 -0.48
N GLY A 95 13.26 -9.29 -1.28
CA GLY A 95 14.57 -8.82 -0.83
C GLY A 95 14.54 -7.34 -0.42
N GLU A 96 15.43 -6.99 0.50
CA GLU A 96 15.63 -5.58 0.86
C GLU A 96 16.48 -4.86 -0.19
N LEU A 97 16.06 -3.65 -0.58
CA LEU A 97 16.91 -2.77 -1.39
C LEU A 97 18.16 -2.36 -0.59
N PRO A 98 19.33 -2.21 -1.21
CA PRO A 98 20.51 -1.69 -0.53
C PRO A 98 20.23 -0.34 0.15
N ALA A 99 20.62 -0.22 1.41
CA ALA A 99 20.54 1.02 2.15
C ALA A 99 21.81 1.84 1.98
N HIS A 100 21.66 3.15 1.89
CA HIS A 100 22.76 4.10 1.80
C HIS A 100 22.68 5.10 2.95
N ALA A 101 23.86 5.49 3.45
CA ALA A 101 23.94 6.57 4.42
C ALA A 101 23.46 7.87 3.76
N LEU A 102 22.46 8.48 4.37
CA LEU A 102 22.03 9.80 3.99
C LEU A 102 22.87 10.84 4.71
N GLU A 103 23.19 11.93 4.01
CA GLU A 103 23.72 13.11 4.68
C GLU A 103 22.74 13.56 5.76
N ALA A 104 23.29 14.04 6.87
CA ALA A 104 22.48 14.53 7.98
C ALA A 104 21.52 15.59 7.47
N ALA A 105 20.23 15.40 7.73
CA ALA A 105 19.25 16.40 7.38
C ALA A 105 19.63 17.72 8.07
N GLY A 106 19.53 18.84 7.34
CA GLY A 106 19.70 20.15 7.95
C GLY A 106 18.79 20.25 9.18
N HIS A 107 19.33 20.75 10.30
CA HIS A 107 18.82 20.65 11.68
C HIS A 107 17.39 21.21 11.92
N ARG A 108 16.70 21.63 10.86
CA ARG A 108 15.36 22.22 10.86
C ARG A 108 14.38 21.58 9.86
N LEU A 109 14.80 20.59 9.06
CA LEU A 109 13.92 19.94 8.07
C LEU A 109 12.93 18.95 8.69
N ASN A 110 13.22 18.45 9.89
CA ASN A 110 12.39 17.53 10.67
C ASN A 110 11.37 18.23 11.60
N VAL A 111 11.49 19.55 11.78
CA VAL A 111 10.58 20.34 12.63
C VAL A 111 9.18 20.28 12.04
N ASP A 112 8.17 20.06 12.88
CA ASP A 112 6.75 19.91 12.53
C ASP A 112 6.40 18.68 11.66
N VAL A 113 7.29 17.68 11.58
CA VAL A 113 7.00 16.38 10.96
C VAL A 113 6.73 15.33 12.04
N PRO A 114 5.56 14.67 12.05
CA PRO A 114 5.32 13.54 12.95
C PRO A 114 6.43 12.48 12.81
N GLY A 115 6.98 12.00 13.92
CA GLY A 115 8.18 11.13 13.92
C GLY A 115 8.07 9.91 13.00
N ARG A 116 6.89 9.27 12.94
CA ARG A 116 6.63 8.15 12.02
C ARG A 116 6.74 8.55 10.54
N LYS A 117 6.22 9.72 10.17
CA LYS A 117 6.32 10.25 8.80
C LYS A 117 7.79 10.51 8.45
N TRP A 118 8.56 11.07 9.38
CA TRP A 118 9.99 11.29 9.16
C TRP A 118 10.76 9.98 8.97
N GLN A 119 10.49 8.97 9.79
CA GLN A 119 11.10 7.64 9.63
C GLN A 119 10.81 7.02 8.26
N GLN A 120 9.59 7.15 7.75
CA GLN A 120 9.24 6.67 6.41
C GLN A 120 9.98 7.44 5.30
N ILE A 121 10.14 8.76 5.46
CA ILE A 121 10.90 9.58 4.51
C ILE A 121 12.39 9.17 4.52
N GLU A 122 13.00 9.02 5.70
CA GLU A 122 14.41 8.58 5.81
C GLU A 122 14.59 7.18 5.23
N ALA A 123 13.70 6.25 5.56
CA ALA A 123 13.73 4.89 5.01
C ALA A 123 13.65 4.92 3.48
N PHE A 124 12.65 5.61 2.92
CA PHE A 124 12.49 5.75 1.47
C PHE A 124 13.73 6.39 0.83
N ALA A 125 14.19 7.52 1.35
CA ALA A 125 15.34 8.25 0.83
C ALA A 125 16.63 7.40 0.85
N SER A 126 16.82 6.60 1.91
CA SER A 126 18.03 5.77 2.08
C SER A 126 18.12 4.62 1.08
N ARG A 127 17.00 4.24 0.45
CA ARG A 127 16.93 3.15 -0.54
C ARG A 127 16.97 3.65 -1.99
N LEU A 128 17.13 4.97 -2.21
CA LEU A 128 17.19 5.53 -3.56
C LEU A 128 18.57 5.33 -4.18
N ALA A 129 18.65 4.48 -5.19
CA ALA A 129 19.83 4.23 -6.00
C ALA A 129 19.51 4.46 -7.49
N PHE A 130 19.85 5.65 -7.98
CA PHE A 130 19.55 6.08 -9.34
C PHE A 130 20.75 5.93 -10.28
N ALA A 131 20.49 5.61 -11.55
CA ALA A 131 21.54 5.44 -12.56
C ALA A 131 22.25 6.77 -12.88
N SER A 132 21.53 7.89 -12.76
CA SER A 132 22.05 9.24 -12.96
C SER A 132 21.68 10.11 -11.76
N VAL A 133 22.56 11.05 -11.41
CA VAL A 133 22.30 11.99 -10.31
C VAL A 133 21.10 12.85 -10.67
N PRO A 134 20.00 12.83 -9.89
CA PRO A 134 18.82 13.65 -10.17
C PRO A 134 19.20 15.13 -10.22
N GLN A 135 18.74 15.84 -11.24
CA GLN A 135 18.92 17.29 -11.36
C GLN A 135 17.67 18.06 -10.93
N HIS A 136 16.50 17.48 -11.20
CA HIS A 136 15.21 18.07 -10.87
C HIS A 136 14.28 17.01 -10.28
N TRP A 137 13.97 17.15 -9.00
CA TRP A 137 12.99 16.31 -8.31
C TRP A 137 11.56 16.75 -8.58
N LEU A 138 10.68 15.81 -8.86
CA LEU A 138 9.23 16.05 -8.88
C LEU A 138 8.57 15.27 -7.73
N ASP A 139 8.20 15.95 -6.65
CA ASP A 139 7.52 15.37 -5.50
C ASP A 139 6.01 15.32 -5.77
N TRP A 140 5.49 14.11 -5.97
CA TRP A 140 4.11 13.83 -6.38
C TRP A 140 3.21 13.56 -5.17
N CYS A 141 2.06 14.23 -5.09
CA CYS A 141 1.22 14.27 -3.89
C CYS A 141 2.01 14.73 -2.65
N SER A 142 2.74 15.83 -2.82
CA SER A 142 3.84 16.23 -1.95
C SER A 142 3.41 16.69 -0.54
N GLY A 143 2.13 17.02 -0.32
CA GLY A 143 1.67 17.73 0.85
C GLY A 143 2.45 19.04 1.03
N LYS A 144 3.23 19.13 2.11
CA LYS A 144 4.12 20.27 2.37
C LYS A 144 5.52 20.11 1.74
N GLY A 145 5.72 19.14 0.85
CA GLY A 145 7.00 18.84 0.20
C GLY A 145 8.11 18.41 1.15
N HIS A 146 7.81 17.62 2.18
CA HIS A 146 8.84 17.16 3.12
C HIS A 146 9.79 16.12 2.50
N LEU A 147 9.27 15.24 1.63
CA LEU A 147 10.07 14.25 0.93
C LEU A 147 11.04 14.94 -0.04
N GLY A 148 10.52 15.74 -0.96
CA GLY A 148 11.33 16.46 -1.94
C GLY A 148 12.40 17.33 -1.29
N ARG A 149 12.06 18.08 -0.23
CA ARG A 149 13.05 18.89 0.50
C ARG A 149 14.11 18.06 1.21
N ARG A 150 13.78 16.84 1.65
CA ARG A 150 14.75 15.92 2.27
C ARG A 150 15.75 15.36 1.25
N LEU A 151 15.29 15.16 0.01
CA LEU A 151 16.10 14.64 -1.10
C LEU A 151 16.96 15.72 -1.79
N LEU A 152 16.48 16.97 -1.76
CA LEU A 152 17.10 18.10 -2.43
C LEU A 152 18.52 18.38 -1.93
N ARG A 153 19.47 18.44 -2.84
CA ARG A 153 20.87 18.85 -2.59
C ARG A 153 21.19 20.18 -3.29
N THR A 154 22.31 20.78 -2.91
CA THR A 154 22.81 22.01 -3.55
C THR A 154 22.97 21.81 -5.06
N GLY A 155 22.44 22.76 -5.85
CA GLY A 155 22.49 22.73 -7.31
C GLY A 155 21.34 21.97 -7.99
N GLN A 156 20.49 21.29 -7.22
CA GLN A 156 19.30 20.62 -7.74
C GLN A 156 18.05 21.52 -7.64
N GLN A 157 17.00 21.14 -8.36
CA GLN A 157 15.69 21.79 -8.33
C GLN A 157 14.62 20.85 -7.77
N LEU A 158 13.56 21.41 -7.18
CA LEU A 158 12.40 20.68 -6.70
C LEU A 158 11.12 21.31 -7.23
N THR A 159 10.22 20.48 -7.76
CA THR A 159 8.82 20.84 -8.00
C THR A 159 7.93 19.93 -7.16
N CYS A 160 7.07 20.53 -6.35
CA CYS A 160 6.09 19.86 -5.50
C CYS A 160 4.70 20.03 -6.11
N LEU A 161 4.02 18.93 -6.41
CA LEU A 161 2.62 18.95 -6.87
C LEU A 161 1.72 18.55 -5.70
N GLU A 162 0.72 19.36 -5.39
CA GLU A 162 -0.22 19.11 -4.30
C GLU A 162 -1.60 19.71 -4.62
N TYR A 163 -2.67 19.01 -4.25
CA TYR A 163 -4.04 19.44 -4.51
C TYR A 163 -4.56 20.44 -3.46
N ASP A 164 -4.18 20.29 -2.18
CA ASP A 164 -4.63 21.16 -1.10
C ASP A 164 -3.87 22.51 -1.09
N PRO A 165 -4.54 23.64 -1.37
CA PRO A 165 -3.89 24.96 -1.42
C PRO A 165 -3.25 25.37 -0.08
N ALA A 166 -3.79 24.92 1.06
CA ALA A 166 -3.21 25.22 2.36
C ALA A 166 -1.88 24.48 2.57
N LEU A 167 -1.77 23.25 2.07
CA LEU A 167 -0.53 22.48 2.10
C LEU A 167 0.53 23.06 1.15
N VAL A 168 0.11 23.49 -0.05
CA VAL A 168 0.96 24.20 -1.02
C VAL A 168 1.55 25.47 -0.39
N ALA A 169 0.70 26.35 0.16
CA ALA A 169 1.14 27.59 0.80
C ALA A 169 2.09 27.32 1.98
N SER A 170 1.77 26.31 2.81
CA SER A 170 2.64 25.90 3.91
C SER A 170 3.99 25.37 3.42
N GLY A 171 4.01 24.54 2.38
CA GLY A 171 5.23 24.00 1.78
C GLY A 171 6.12 25.07 1.16
N GLN A 172 5.51 26.04 0.48
CA GLN A 172 6.19 27.20 -0.10
C GLN A 172 6.88 28.05 0.98
N ALA A 173 6.15 28.41 2.05
CA ALA A 173 6.69 29.19 3.16
C ALA A 173 7.87 28.47 3.85
N LEU A 174 7.78 27.15 4.01
CA LEU A 174 8.87 26.34 4.56
C LEU A 174 10.10 26.35 3.66
N SER A 175 9.90 26.19 2.35
CA SER A 175 11.01 26.17 1.37
C SER A 175 11.73 27.53 1.30
N GLN A 176 10.98 28.63 1.31
CA GLN A 176 11.52 29.98 1.38
C GLN A 176 12.32 30.22 2.65
N ARG A 177 11.79 29.80 3.81
CA ARG A 177 12.49 29.91 5.11
C ARG A 177 13.84 29.18 5.12
N HIS A 178 13.95 28.10 4.36
CA HIS A 178 15.18 27.32 4.22
C HIS A 178 16.01 27.68 2.98
N GLN A 179 15.60 28.71 2.21
CA GLN A 179 16.25 29.17 0.99
C GLN A 179 16.48 28.02 -0.02
N LEU A 180 15.51 27.10 -0.12
CA LEU A 180 15.58 25.96 -1.03
C LEU A 180 15.04 26.34 -2.41
N HIS A 181 15.67 25.81 -3.47
CA HIS A 181 15.21 25.97 -4.84
C HIS A 181 14.02 25.02 -5.14
N ALA A 182 12.87 25.37 -4.57
CA ALA A 182 11.65 24.57 -4.65
C ALA A 182 10.45 25.40 -5.12
N LEU A 183 9.73 24.88 -6.11
CA LEU A 183 8.45 25.39 -6.60
C LEU A 183 7.33 24.51 -6.06
N HIS A 184 6.33 25.11 -5.41
CA HIS A 184 5.10 24.41 -4.98
C HIS A 184 3.94 24.83 -5.90
N VAL A 185 3.27 23.84 -6.49
CA VAL A 185 2.20 24.04 -7.48
C VAL A 185 0.92 23.39 -6.97
N GLU A 186 -0.14 24.18 -6.90
CA GLU A 186 -1.50 23.67 -6.71
C GLU A 186 -1.93 22.93 -7.96
N GLN A 187 -2.06 21.60 -7.86
CA GLN A 187 -2.37 20.74 -8.98
C GLN A 187 -3.09 19.48 -8.52
N ASP A 188 -4.28 19.23 -9.06
CA ASP A 188 -4.86 17.89 -9.07
C ASP A 188 -4.03 17.00 -10.00
N VAL A 189 -3.33 16.04 -9.42
CA VAL A 189 -2.44 15.15 -10.16
C VAL A 189 -3.18 14.08 -10.98
N LEU A 190 -4.50 13.93 -10.81
CA LEU A 190 -5.35 13.12 -11.68
C LEU A 190 -5.91 13.92 -12.86
N ALA A 191 -5.92 15.25 -12.77
CA ALA A 191 -6.42 16.10 -13.84
C ALA A 191 -5.55 16.01 -15.10
N PRO A 192 -6.12 16.16 -16.31
CA PRO A 192 -5.36 16.05 -17.57
C PRO A 192 -4.18 17.02 -17.68
N GLY A 193 -4.31 18.24 -17.14
CA GLY A 193 -3.31 19.30 -17.25
C GLY A 193 -1.95 18.99 -16.63
N VAL A 194 -1.90 18.08 -15.64
CA VAL A 194 -0.66 17.70 -14.96
C VAL A 194 0.41 17.15 -15.91
N ALA A 195 0.02 16.58 -17.06
CA ALA A 195 0.95 16.05 -18.05
C ALA A 195 1.96 17.10 -18.53
N SER A 196 1.58 18.37 -18.56
CA SER A 196 2.46 19.50 -18.94
C SER A 196 3.52 19.85 -17.87
N LEU A 197 3.40 19.30 -16.67
CA LEU A 197 4.31 19.52 -15.55
C LEU A 197 5.36 18.39 -15.41
N LEU A 198 5.36 17.40 -16.31
CA LEU A 198 6.37 16.35 -16.37
C LEU A 198 7.23 16.51 -17.62
N ASN A 199 8.54 16.47 -17.41
CA ASN A 199 9.54 16.54 -18.48
C ASN A 199 10.55 15.41 -18.31
N ALA A 200 11.24 15.03 -19.39
CA ALA A 200 12.22 13.94 -19.40
C ALA A 200 13.38 14.12 -18.39
N ASP A 201 13.69 15.35 -18.02
CA ASP A 201 14.76 15.70 -17.07
C ASP A 201 14.32 15.57 -15.60
N HIS A 202 13.02 15.39 -15.34
CA HIS A 202 12.51 15.18 -13.99
C HIS A 202 12.85 13.77 -13.48
N THR A 203 13.08 13.69 -12.17
CA THR A 203 13.10 12.45 -11.40
C THR A 203 11.91 12.45 -10.45
N PRO A 204 10.78 11.83 -10.83
CA PRO A 204 9.60 11.78 -9.98
C PRO A 204 9.78 10.88 -8.77
N VAL A 205 9.29 11.35 -7.62
CA VAL A 205 9.24 10.59 -6.38
C VAL A 205 7.84 10.65 -5.78
N ALA A 206 7.37 9.55 -5.21
CA ALA A 206 6.08 9.50 -4.54
C ALA A 206 6.09 8.53 -3.36
N LEU A 207 5.84 9.07 -2.15
CA LEU A 207 5.65 8.27 -0.94
C LEU A 207 4.18 8.37 -0.52
N HIS A 208 3.48 7.23 -0.47
CA HIS A 208 2.03 7.14 -0.20
C HIS A 208 1.09 7.67 -1.30
N ALA A 209 1.54 7.77 -2.56
CA ALA A 209 0.63 7.97 -3.69
C ALA A 209 -0.21 6.70 -3.93
N CYS A 210 -1.39 6.61 -3.34
CA CYS A 210 -2.20 5.39 -3.32
C CYS A 210 -3.04 5.21 -4.60
N GLY A 211 -3.25 3.96 -5.01
CA GLY A 211 -4.14 3.56 -6.11
C GLY A 211 -3.89 4.32 -7.41
N ASP A 212 -4.89 5.04 -7.92
CA ASP A 212 -4.76 5.74 -9.21
C ASP A 212 -3.64 6.78 -9.21
N LEU A 213 -3.24 7.32 -8.05
CA LEU A 213 -2.21 8.36 -7.97
C LEU A 213 -0.83 7.87 -8.42
N HIS A 214 -0.37 6.69 -8.00
CA HIS A 214 0.94 6.18 -8.44
C HIS A 214 0.87 5.60 -9.85
N VAL A 215 -0.25 4.97 -10.23
CA VAL A 215 -0.48 4.47 -11.59
C VAL A 215 -0.40 5.62 -12.59
N ARG A 216 -1.07 6.74 -12.29
CA ARG A 216 -1.03 7.95 -13.10
C ARG A 216 0.39 8.51 -13.24
N LEU A 217 1.14 8.56 -12.14
CA LEU A 217 2.54 8.99 -12.16
C LEU A 217 3.39 8.10 -13.07
N MET A 218 3.29 6.77 -12.97
CA MET A 218 4.06 5.84 -13.80
C MET A 218 3.77 6.06 -15.29
N GLN A 219 2.50 6.18 -15.67
CA GLN A 219 2.09 6.40 -17.05
C GLN A 219 2.62 7.73 -17.61
N LEU A 220 2.46 8.81 -16.84
CA LEU A 220 2.91 10.14 -17.26
C LEU A 220 4.42 10.27 -17.31
N ALA A 221 5.13 9.73 -16.31
CA ALA A 221 6.58 9.75 -16.28
C ALA A 221 7.17 8.97 -17.47
N SER A 222 6.59 7.81 -17.79
CA SER A 222 6.96 7.03 -18.97
C SER A 222 6.69 7.80 -20.27
N THR A 223 5.50 8.41 -20.39
CA THR A 223 5.11 9.19 -21.58
C THR A 223 5.99 10.43 -21.78
N ALA A 224 6.32 11.14 -20.70
CA ALA A 224 7.19 12.31 -20.72
C ALA A 224 8.67 11.95 -20.95
N GLY A 225 9.02 10.65 -20.92
CA GLY A 225 10.38 10.18 -21.17
C GLY A 225 11.31 10.30 -19.96
N CYS A 226 10.77 10.43 -18.74
CA CYS A 226 11.56 10.43 -17.51
C CYS A 226 12.41 9.16 -17.43
N LYS A 227 13.70 9.30 -17.14
CA LYS A 227 14.65 8.17 -17.15
C LYS A 227 14.64 7.36 -15.87
N GLN A 228 14.10 7.91 -14.80
CA GLN A 228 14.13 7.32 -13.47
C GLN A 228 12.99 7.88 -12.63
N LEU A 229 12.43 7.04 -11.76
CA LEU A 229 11.39 7.39 -10.79
C LEU A 229 11.52 6.48 -9.57
N ALA A 230 11.00 6.91 -8.42
CA ALA A 230 10.85 6.05 -7.25
C ALA A 230 9.48 6.23 -6.61
N ILE A 231 8.78 5.13 -6.36
CA ILE A 231 7.44 5.15 -5.76
C ILE A 231 7.34 4.13 -4.63
N ALA A 232 6.57 4.46 -3.60
CA ALA A 232 6.21 3.57 -2.50
C ALA A 232 4.72 3.77 -2.15
N PRO A 233 3.78 3.23 -2.97
CA PRO A 233 2.36 3.26 -2.66
C PRO A 233 2.03 2.29 -1.52
N CYS A 234 1.00 2.58 -0.72
CA CYS A 234 0.60 1.74 0.42
C CYS A 234 -0.82 1.19 0.34
N CYS A 235 -1.71 1.78 -0.47
CA CYS A 235 -3.09 1.32 -0.65
C CYS A 235 -3.37 1.17 -2.15
N TYR A 236 -3.66 -0.04 -2.61
CA TYR A 236 -3.97 -0.30 -4.02
C TYR A 236 -5.47 -0.19 -4.33
N ASN A 237 -6.35 -0.29 -3.32
CA ASN A 237 -7.80 -0.15 -3.47
C ASN A 237 -8.30 1.31 -3.67
N ARG A 238 -7.41 2.30 -3.73
CA ARG A 238 -7.78 3.72 -3.94
C ARG A 238 -7.87 4.05 -5.43
N ILE A 239 -8.68 3.29 -6.14
CA ILE A 239 -8.88 3.40 -7.59
C ILE A 239 -10.32 3.82 -7.89
N SER A 240 -10.52 4.49 -9.01
CA SER A 240 -11.81 5.01 -9.48
C SER A 240 -12.70 3.94 -10.14
N VAL A 241 -12.07 2.86 -10.62
CA VAL A 241 -12.73 1.72 -11.26
C VAL A 241 -13.04 0.61 -10.25
N SER A 242 -14.00 -0.25 -10.57
CA SER A 242 -14.40 -1.38 -9.69
C SER A 242 -13.38 -2.52 -9.64
N GLU A 243 -12.52 -2.61 -10.65
CA GLU A 243 -11.56 -3.70 -10.85
C GLU A 243 -10.16 -3.14 -11.15
N TYR A 244 -9.15 -3.73 -10.53
CA TYR A 244 -7.76 -3.35 -10.72
C TYR A 244 -7.32 -3.51 -12.17
N GLN A 245 -6.65 -2.48 -12.70
CA GLN A 245 -6.12 -2.50 -14.07
C GLN A 245 -4.59 -2.66 -14.04
N PRO A 246 -4.05 -3.86 -14.32
CA PRO A 246 -2.62 -4.06 -14.37
C PRO A 246 -1.99 -3.30 -15.55
N LEU A 247 -0.73 -2.89 -15.38
CA LEU A 247 0.00 -2.13 -16.41
C LEU A 247 0.81 -3.01 -17.36
N SER A 248 1.47 -4.05 -16.85
CA SER A 248 2.35 -4.91 -17.65
C SER A 248 1.56 -5.79 -18.61
N VAL A 249 2.18 -6.17 -19.73
CA VAL A 249 1.56 -7.06 -20.73
C VAL A 249 1.21 -8.41 -20.09
N THR A 250 2.13 -8.99 -19.30
CA THR A 250 1.90 -10.27 -18.63
C THR A 250 0.70 -10.21 -17.68
N ALA A 251 0.62 -9.19 -16.83
CA ALA A 251 -0.47 -9.10 -15.86
C ALA A 251 -1.82 -8.77 -16.51
N LYS A 252 -1.84 -8.08 -17.66
CA LYS A 252 -3.06 -7.90 -18.47
C LYS A 252 -3.58 -9.20 -19.09
N GLY A 253 -2.71 -10.20 -19.27
CA GLY A 253 -3.08 -11.53 -19.76
C GLY A 253 -3.44 -12.53 -18.66
N SER A 254 -3.41 -12.13 -17.39
CA SER A 254 -3.80 -13.00 -16.28
C SER A 254 -5.32 -13.09 -16.16
N ASP A 255 -5.80 -14.26 -15.74
CA ASP A 255 -7.21 -14.49 -15.38
C ASP A 255 -7.53 -13.96 -13.96
N LEU A 256 -6.53 -13.52 -13.20
CA LEU A 256 -6.70 -12.95 -11.86
C LEU A 256 -7.35 -11.56 -11.94
N GLN A 257 -8.65 -11.51 -11.64
CA GLN A 257 -9.39 -10.26 -11.48
C GLN A 257 -9.50 -9.89 -10.00
N LEU A 258 -9.06 -8.67 -9.68
CA LEU A 258 -9.08 -8.11 -8.32
C LEU A 258 -10.07 -6.95 -8.25
N SER A 259 -11.10 -7.13 -7.44
CA SER A 259 -12.04 -6.07 -7.09
C SER A 259 -11.44 -5.09 -6.06
N LEU A 260 -12.12 -3.97 -5.84
CA LEU A 260 -11.83 -3.08 -4.70
C LEU A 260 -11.80 -3.83 -3.36
N ASP A 261 -12.68 -4.81 -3.22
CA ASP A 261 -12.79 -5.62 -2.01
C ASP A 261 -11.59 -6.55 -1.82
N ASP A 262 -11.12 -7.17 -2.90
CA ASP A 262 -9.91 -8.00 -2.90
C ASP A 262 -8.67 -7.17 -2.56
N LEU A 263 -8.54 -5.99 -3.19
CA LEU A 263 -7.43 -5.06 -2.93
C LEU A 263 -7.43 -4.48 -1.52
N SER A 264 -8.56 -4.54 -0.81
CA SER A 264 -8.65 -4.08 0.57
C SER A 264 -8.22 -5.14 1.59
N LEU A 265 -8.07 -6.41 1.18
CA LEU A 265 -7.72 -7.51 2.07
C LEU A 265 -6.40 -7.25 2.83
N PRO A 266 -5.27 -6.85 2.18
CA PRO A 266 -4.03 -6.54 2.90
C PRO A 266 -4.16 -5.36 3.88
N MET A 267 -5.13 -4.47 3.67
CA MET A 267 -5.37 -3.32 4.55
C MET A 267 -6.11 -3.67 5.84
N SER A 268 -6.58 -4.92 5.97
CA SER A 268 -7.25 -5.40 7.18
C SER A 268 -6.26 -5.77 8.30
N GLU A 269 -4.97 -5.87 7.97
CA GLU A 269 -3.90 -6.13 8.92
C GLU A 269 -3.69 -4.95 9.88
N THR A 270 -3.49 -5.23 11.18
CA THR A 270 -3.38 -4.19 12.22
C THR A 270 -1.97 -3.98 12.75
N VAL A 271 -0.94 -4.21 11.93
CA VAL A 271 0.48 -4.07 12.32
C VAL A 271 0.80 -2.72 12.96
N THR A 272 0.22 -1.63 12.44
CA THR A 272 0.54 -0.26 12.88
C THR A 272 -0.43 0.33 13.91
N ALA A 273 -1.51 -0.39 14.24
CA ALA A 273 -2.55 0.06 15.15
C ALA A 273 -2.17 -0.22 16.61
N GLY A 274 -2.14 0.84 17.44
CA GLY A 274 -1.92 0.69 18.88
C GLY A 274 -3.08 -0.04 19.58
N ALA A 275 -2.83 -0.57 20.78
CA ALA A 275 -3.79 -1.40 21.52
C ALA A 275 -5.18 -0.76 21.68
N ARG A 276 -5.26 0.56 21.90
CA ARG A 276 -6.55 1.28 21.98
C ARG A 276 -7.33 1.19 20.66
N VAL A 277 -6.67 1.40 19.53
CA VAL A 277 -7.30 1.37 18.21
C VAL A 277 -7.78 -0.04 17.87
N ARG A 278 -7.00 -1.07 18.23
CA ARG A 278 -7.40 -2.48 18.10
C ARG A 278 -8.67 -2.76 18.91
N ARG A 279 -8.69 -2.45 20.22
CA ARG A 279 -9.88 -2.63 21.06
C ARG A 279 -11.12 -1.90 20.53
N GLN A 280 -10.98 -0.68 20.03
CA GLN A 280 -12.10 0.06 19.42
C GLN A 280 -12.59 -0.61 18.14
N ARG A 281 -11.68 -1.07 17.27
CA ARG A 281 -12.03 -1.87 16.09
C ARG A 281 -12.80 -3.11 16.51
N ASP A 282 -12.26 -3.91 17.41
CA ASP A 282 -12.83 -5.21 17.80
C ASP A 282 -14.21 -5.04 18.43
N THR A 283 -14.38 -4.02 19.29
CA THR A 283 -15.69 -3.64 19.84
C THR A 283 -16.68 -3.27 18.75
N SER A 284 -16.25 -2.45 17.77
CA SER A 284 -17.09 -2.10 16.62
C SER A 284 -17.48 -3.32 15.80
N MET A 285 -16.54 -4.24 15.56
CA MET A 285 -16.78 -5.45 14.78
C MET A 285 -17.77 -6.39 15.49
N ALA A 286 -17.59 -6.62 16.79
CA ALA A 286 -18.50 -7.42 17.59
C ALA A 286 -19.93 -6.87 17.58
N ARG A 287 -20.10 -5.55 17.73
CA ARG A 287 -21.42 -4.89 17.65
C ARG A 287 -22.05 -5.05 16.26
N ARG A 288 -21.27 -4.93 15.18
CA ARG A 288 -21.77 -5.14 13.82
C ARG A 288 -22.17 -6.58 13.54
N LEU A 289 -21.41 -7.56 14.03
CA LEU A 289 -21.78 -8.98 13.94
C LEU A 289 -23.07 -9.27 14.73
N GLY A 290 -23.20 -8.73 15.94
CA GLY A 290 -24.43 -8.85 16.73
C GLY A 290 -25.65 -8.24 16.03
N PHE A 291 -25.49 -7.07 15.42
CA PHE A 291 -26.52 -6.46 14.59
C PHE A 291 -26.84 -7.30 13.35
N ASP A 292 -25.83 -7.86 12.67
CA ASP A 292 -26.03 -8.71 11.51
C ASP A 292 -26.86 -9.96 11.85
N LEU A 293 -26.58 -10.60 12.98
CA LEU A 293 -27.40 -11.73 13.45
C LEU A 293 -28.85 -11.31 13.73
N LEU A 294 -29.03 -10.18 14.42
CA LEU A 294 -30.36 -9.66 14.75
C LEU A 294 -31.17 -9.31 13.49
N GLN A 295 -30.56 -8.64 12.52
CA GLN A 295 -31.27 -8.22 11.30
C GLN A 295 -31.68 -9.43 10.45
N ARG A 296 -30.84 -10.46 10.33
CA ARG A 296 -31.20 -11.71 9.64
C ARG A 296 -32.40 -12.37 10.31
N GLN A 297 -32.37 -12.48 11.63
CA GLN A 297 -33.46 -13.07 12.41
C GLN A 297 -34.78 -12.29 12.25
N LEU A 298 -34.75 -10.96 12.38
CA LEU A 298 -35.95 -10.13 12.30
C LEU A 298 -36.54 -10.07 10.88
N ARG A 299 -35.70 -10.14 9.84
CA ARG A 299 -36.13 -10.12 8.44
C ARG A 299 -36.50 -11.51 7.91
N GLY A 300 -35.99 -12.57 8.53
CA GLY A 300 -36.07 -13.93 7.99
C GLY A 300 -35.26 -14.13 6.70
N VAL A 301 -34.20 -13.34 6.50
CA VAL A 301 -33.37 -13.36 5.28
C VAL A 301 -31.91 -13.54 5.68
N ASP A 302 -31.24 -14.56 5.14
CA ASP A 302 -29.84 -14.88 5.42
C ASP A 302 -28.88 -14.09 4.52
N GLU A 303 -29.02 -12.76 4.52
CA GLU A 303 -28.18 -11.85 3.73
C GLU A 303 -27.55 -10.80 4.64
N TYR A 304 -26.26 -10.53 4.44
CA TYR A 304 -25.57 -9.44 5.12
C TYR A 304 -26.20 -8.10 4.74
N LEU A 305 -26.50 -7.26 5.74
CA LEU A 305 -26.98 -5.89 5.52
C LEU A 305 -25.83 -4.90 5.72
N PRO A 306 -25.30 -4.28 4.66
CA PRO A 306 -24.26 -3.26 4.78
C PRO A 306 -24.72 -2.09 5.64
N THR A 307 -23.91 -1.71 6.62
CA THR A 307 -24.16 -0.55 7.48
C THR A 307 -23.06 0.49 7.31
N PRO A 308 -23.40 1.79 7.37
CA PRO A 308 -22.40 2.84 7.25
C PRO A 308 -21.42 2.80 8.42
N SER A 309 -20.20 3.27 8.18
CA SER A 309 -19.20 3.36 9.25
C SER A 309 -19.59 4.41 10.29
N LEU A 310 -19.63 3.99 11.56
CA LEU A 310 -19.90 4.86 12.69
C LEU A 310 -18.59 5.42 13.27
N PRO A 311 -18.54 6.72 13.63
CA PRO A 311 -17.42 7.29 14.38
C PRO A 311 -17.20 6.55 15.71
N SER A 312 -15.94 6.39 16.11
CA SER A 312 -15.57 5.67 17.35
C SER A 312 -16.19 6.24 18.62
N ALA A 313 -16.55 7.54 18.63
CA ALA A 313 -17.27 8.18 19.73
C ALA A 313 -18.64 7.54 20.03
N TRP A 314 -19.25 6.84 19.07
CA TRP A 314 -20.48 6.08 19.29
C TRP A 314 -20.25 4.74 19.99
N LEU A 315 -19.01 4.26 20.10
CA LEU A 315 -18.70 3.03 20.82
C LEU A 315 -18.69 3.24 22.34
N GLU A 316 -18.51 4.48 22.78
CA GLU A 316 -18.45 4.88 24.19
C GLU A 316 -19.83 5.28 24.76
N LYS A 317 -20.87 5.29 23.91
CA LYS A 317 -22.28 5.48 24.28
C LYS A 317 -22.98 4.12 24.36
#